data_AF-A0A537MU43-F1
#
_entry.id   AF-A0A537MU43-F1
#
_cell.length_a   1.000
_cell.length_b   1.000
_cell.length_c   1.000
_cell.angle_alpha   90.00
_cell.angle_beta   90.00
_cell.angle_gamma   90.00
#
_symmetry.space_group_name_H-M   'P 1'
#
loop_
_entity.id
_entity.type
_entity.pdbx_description
1 polymer ?
#
loop_
_entity_poly.entity_id
_entity_poly.type
_entity_poly.pdbx_seq_one_letter_code
_entity_poly.pdbx_strand_id
1 'polypeptide(L)'
;TALLDAFDRQHQIEMAARLVARDLALGHAPELMISTLGRALLREDADFHAYQMLEAGVRQFREWGNTQPGQHILIAVARYLAAHSPTERAWLQTADIAQRLARGDQLHESA
;
A
#
# COMPACT_ATOMS: atom_id res chain seq x y z
N THR A 1 -0.26 12.05 -3.87
CA THR A 1 1.10 12.00 -4.46
C THR A 1 2.13 11.79 -3.37
N ALA A 2 2.33 12.74 -2.43
CA ALA A 2 3.36 12.60 -1.37
C ALA A 2 3.32 11.30 -0.55
N LEU A 3 2.13 10.78 -0.21
CA LEU A 3 2.02 9.50 0.51
C LEU A 3 2.48 8.31 -0.34
N LEU A 4 2.13 8.28 -1.63
CA LEU A 4 2.59 7.22 -2.54
C LEU A 4 4.12 7.27 -2.73
N ASP A 5 4.69 8.47 -2.78
CA ASP A 5 6.14 8.67 -2.88
C ASP A 5 6.88 8.22 -1.59
N ALA A 6 6.18 8.22 -0.45
CA ALA A 6 6.71 7.63 0.78
C ALA A 6 6.71 6.09 0.69
N PHE A 7 5.67 5.48 0.12
CA PHE A 7 5.59 4.04 -0.12
C PHE A 7 6.59 3.52 -1.17
N ASP A 8 7.17 4.40 -1.98
CA ASP A 8 8.22 4.04 -2.94
C ASP A 8 9.63 3.99 -2.32
N ARG A 9 9.76 4.17 -1.00
CA ARG A 9 11.03 4.12 -0.29
C ARG A 9 10.90 3.30 0.99
N GLN A 10 11.90 2.49 1.29
CA GLN A 10 11.94 1.74 2.55
C GLN A 10 12.11 2.69 3.76
N HIS A 11 11.70 2.20 4.93
CA HIS A 11 11.84 2.88 6.23
C HIS A 11 11.08 4.21 6.36
N GLN A 12 10.02 4.43 5.59
CA GLN A 12 9.21 5.65 5.65
C GLN A 12 8.03 5.59 6.62
N ILE A 13 8.06 4.70 7.63
CA ILE A 13 6.97 4.48 8.60
C ILE A 13 6.51 5.79 9.25
N GLU A 14 7.45 6.55 9.81
CA GLU A 14 7.15 7.83 10.48
C GLU A 14 6.67 8.91 9.51
N MET A 15 7.18 8.90 8.27
CA MET A 15 6.76 9.85 7.25
C MET A 15 5.32 9.57 6.81
N ALA A 16 4.99 8.31 6.52
CA ALA A 16 3.64 7.90 6.16
C ALA A 16 2.64 8.25 7.27
N ALA A 17 2.97 7.96 8.53
CA ALA A 17 2.16 8.31 9.69
C ALA A 17 1.86 9.82 9.75
N ARG A 18 2.89 10.67 9.61
CA ARG A 18 2.74 12.12 9.65
C ARG A 18 1.90 12.65 8.49
N LEU A 19 2.07 12.10 7.29
CA LEU A 19 1.29 12.52 6.12
C LEU A 19 -0.20 12.23 6.32
N VAL A 20 -0.54 11.03 6.81
CA VAL A 20 -1.94 10.68 7.12
C VAL A 20 -2.49 11.52 8.25
N ALA A 21 -1.75 11.68 9.35
CA ALA A 21 -2.18 12.51 10.48
C ALA A 21 -2.44 13.96 10.06
N ARG A 22 -1.56 14.53 9.24
CA ARG A 22 -1.71 15.90 8.71
C ARG A 22 -2.92 16.03 7.80
N ASP A 23 -3.15 15.07 6.91
CA ASP A 23 -4.30 15.08 6.00
C ASP A 23 -5.63 15.07 6.75
N LEU A 24 -5.74 14.21 7.77
CA LEU A 24 -6.92 14.12 8.64
C LEU A 24 -7.11 15.39 9.48
N ALA A 25 -6.02 15.96 10.01
CA ALA A 25 -6.06 17.21 10.78
C ALA A 25 -6.49 18.42 9.94
N LEU A 26 -6.23 18.40 8.63
CA LEU A 26 -6.69 19.43 7.69
C LEU A 26 -8.16 19.27 7.28
N GLY A 27 -8.84 18.22 7.75
CA GLY A 27 -10.27 18.00 7.50
C GLY A 27 -10.59 17.51 6.08
N HIS A 28 -9.61 16.95 5.36
CA HIS A 28 -9.87 16.34 4.07
C HIS A 28 -10.77 15.10 4.21
N ALA A 29 -11.45 14.72 3.13
CA ALA A 29 -12.34 13.57 3.10
C ALA A 29 -11.57 12.25 3.35
N PRO A 30 -11.84 11.51 4.43
CA PRO A 30 -11.09 10.30 4.77
C PRO A 30 -11.13 9.20 3.70
N GLU A 31 -12.20 9.16 2.89
CA GLU A 31 -12.33 8.20 1.79
C GLU A 31 -11.25 8.39 0.70
N LEU A 32 -10.76 9.62 0.49
CA LEU A 32 -9.63 9.85 -0.43
C LEU A 32 -8.33 9.29 0.15
N MET A 33 -8.15 9.38 1.46
CA MET A 33 -7.01 8.78 2.15
C MET A 33 -7.07 7.25 2.08
N ILE A 34 -8.24 6.66 2.36
CA ILE A 34 -8.47 5.21 2.26
C ILE A 34 -8.20 4.72 0.83
N SER A 35 -8.69 5.44 -0.18
CA SER A 35 -8.41 5.13 -1.58
C SER A 35 -6.91 5.18 -1.90
N THR A 36 -6.19 6.15 -1.33
CA THR A 36 -4.73 6.28 -1.52
C THR A 36 -3.97 5.12 -0.86
N LEU A 37 -4.37 4.70 0.36
CA LEU A 37 -3.79 3.55 1.04
C LEU A 37 -4.07 2.24 0.28
N GLY A 38 -5.28 2.06 -0.25
CA GLY A 38 -5.63 0.93 -1.12
C GLY A 38 -4.82 0.92 -2.41
N ARG A 39 -4.64 2.08 -3.03
CA ARG A 39 -3.77 2.20 -4.21
C ARG A 39 -2.31 1.89 -3.88
N ALA A 40 -1.80 2.29 -2.71
CA ALA A 40 -0.44 1.97 -2.29
C ALA A 40 -0.27 0.45 -2.19
N LEU A 41 -1.19 -0.23 -1.52
CA LEU A 41 -1.18 -1.68 -1.37
C LEU A 41 -1.22 -2.43 -2.71
N LEU A 42 -2.11 -2.03 -3.63
CA LEU A 42 -2.27 -2.70 -4.93
C LEU A 42 -1.07 -2.57 -5.87
N ARG A 43 -0.10 -1.71 -5.55
CA ARG A 43 1.15 -1.59 -6.32
C ARG A 43 2.19 -2.63 -5.90
N GLU A 44 2.00 -3.26 -4.75
CA GLU A 44 2.94 -4.18 -4.16
C GLU A 44 2.60 -5.62 -4.49
N ASP A 45 3.62 -6.48 -4.42
CA ASP A 45 3.48 -7.94 -4.36
C ASP A 45 3.04 -8.35 -2.95
N ALA A 46 1.93 -7.78 -2.49
CA ALA A 46 1.48 -7.89 -1.12
C ALA A 46 0.93 -9.29 -0.82
N ASP A 47 1.27 -9.80 0.37
CA ASP A 47 0.65 -11.02 0.90
C ASP A 47 -0.77 -10.75 1.42
N PHE A 48 -1.46 -11.83 1.80
CA PHE A 48 -2.83 -11.77 2.30
C PHE A 48 -2.97 -10.90 3.56
N HIS A 49 -1.94 -10.82 4.42
CA HIS A 49 -2.02 -10.08 5.67
C HIS A 49 -2.11 -8.58 5.44
N ALA A 50 -1.44 -8.06 4.40
CA ALA A 50 -1.53 -6.64 4.07
C ALA A 50 -2.94 -6.22 3.62
N TYR A 51 -3.64 -7.08 2.88
CA TYR A 51 -5.06 -6.88 2.55
C TYR A 51 -5.95 -6.93 3.79
N GLN A 52 -5.75 -7.93 4.66
CA GLN A 52 -6.51 -8.04 5.91
C GLN A 52 -6.32 -6.81 6.81
N MET A 53 -5.09 -6.29 6.91
CA MET A 53 -4.78 -5.13 7.73
C MET A 53 -5.45 -3.85 7.20
N LEU A 54 -5.44 -3.64 5.89
CA LEU A 54 -6.16 -2.52 5.29
C LEU A 54 -7.67 -2.67 5.50
N GLU A 55 -8.24 -3.84 5.20
CA GLU A 55 -9.68 -4.07 5.28
C GLU A 55 -10.20 -3.95 6.71
N ALA A 56 -9.52 -4.58 7.67
CA ALA A 56 -9.85 -4.49 9.08
C ALA A 56 -9.71 -3.05 9.60
N GLY A 57 -8.66 -2.34 9.20
CA GLY A 57 -8.46 -0.94 9.56
C GLY A 57 -9.55 -0.02 9.00
N VAL A 58 -9.95 -0.19 7.74
CA VAL A 58 -11.06 0.57 7.15
C VAL A 58 -12.39 0.26 7.83
N ARG A 59 -12.67 -1.01 8.14
CA ARG A 59 -13.88 -1.39 8.88
C ARG A 59 -13.91 -0.72 10.24
N GLN A 60 -12.82 -0.81 11.00
CA GLN A 60 -12.73 -0.15 12.31
C GLN A 60 -12.83 1.38 12.18
N PHE A 61 -12.19 1.99 11.18
CA PHE A 61 -12.36 3.43 10.94
C PHE A 61 -13.83 3.82 10.74
N ARG A 62 -14.60 3.02 9.98
CA ARG A 62 -16.02 3.29 9.73
C ARG A 62 -16.88 3.17 10.99
N GLU A 63 -16.58 2.23 11.88
CA GLU A 63 -17.27 2.11 13.18
C GLU A 63 -17.03 3.32 14.09
N TRP A 64 -15.79 3.83 14.11
CA TRP A 64 -15.39 4.93 15.00
C TRP A 64 -15.56 6.32 14.35
N GLY A 65 -15.75 6.39 13.03
CA GLY A 65 -15.81 7.61 12.24
C GLY A 65 -14.50 8.42 12.25
N ASN A 66 -14.54 9.65 11.75
CA ASN A 66 -13.39 10.57 11.79
C ASN A 66 -13.17 11.21 13.18
N THR A 67 -13.27 10.39 14.23
CA THR A 67 -12.93 10.74 15.60
C THR A 67 -11.44 10.48 15.87
N GLN A 68 -10.91 10.93 17.00
CA GLN A 68 -9.50 10.66 17.36
C GLN A 68 -9.14 9.15 17.31
N PRO A 69 -9.93 8.22 17.90
CA PRO A 69 -9.68 6.79 17.73
C PRO A 69 -9.68 6.32 16.27
N GLY A 70 -10.64 6.79 15.46
CA GLY A 70 -10.67 6.48 14.02
C GLY A 70 -9.42 6.97 13.28
N GLN A 71 -8.99 8.20 13.54
CA GLN A 71 -7.78 8.75 12.94
C GLN A 71 -6.54 7.92 13.31
N HIS A 72 -6.42 7.49 14.57
CA HIS A 72 -5.34 6.60 14.99
C HIS A 72 -5.34 5.27 14.22
N ILE A 73 -6.51 4.72 13.90
CA ILE A 73 -6.63 3.50 13.09
C ILE A 73 -6.04 3.71 11.70
N LEU A 74 -6.40 4.78 10.99
CA LEU A 74 -5.84 5.04 9.64
C LEU A 74 -4.33 5.33 9.69
N ILE A 75 -3.85 6.00 10.74
CA ILE A 75 -2.42 6.20 10.96
C ILE A 75 -1.71 4.85 11.19
N ALA A 76 -2.31 3.95 11.96
CA ALA A 76 -1.75 2.62 12.20
C ALA A 76 -1.69 1.78 10.93
N VAL A 77 -2.74 1.81 10.08
CA VAL A 77 -2.74 1.17 8.76
C VAL A 77 -1.61 1.71 7.90
N ALA A 78 -1.43 3.03 7.84
CA ALA A 78 -0.36 3.64 7.05
C ALA A 78 1.04 3.21 7.54
N ARG A 79 1.25 3.14 8.85
CA ARG A 79 2.50 2.62 9.45
C ARG A 79 2.74 1.16 9.10
N TYR A 80 1.71 0.33 9.20
CA TYR A 80 1.80 -1.08 8.85
C TYR A 80 2.19 -1.25 7.39
N LEU A 81 1.48 -0.61 6.46
CA LEU A 81 1.80 -0.70 5.04
C LEU A 81 3.23 -0.20 4.77
N ALA A 82 3.66 0.90 5.41
CA ALA A 82 4.98 1.47 5.15
C ALA A 82 6.12 0.63 5.72
N ALA A 83 5.83 -0.25 6.69
CA ALA A 83 6.78 -1.23 7.20
C ALA A 83 6.95 -2.43 6.25
N HIS A 84 5.97 -2.67 5.37
CA HIS A 84 5.94 -3.80 4.43
C HIS A 84 6.04 -3.34 2.97
N SER A 85 6.46 -2.10 2.73
CA SER A 85 6.56 -1.51 1.39
C SER A 85 7.79 -0.60 1.29
N PRO A 86 8.38 -0.45 0.09
CA PRO A 86 8.03 -1.16 -1.15
C PRO A 86 8.50 -2.63 -1.11
N THR A 87 7.77 -3.47 -1.82
CA THR A 87 8.21 -4.81 -2.26
C THR A 87 9.08 -4.69 -3.52
N GLU A 88 9.62 -5.80 -4.00
CA GLU A 88 10.34 -5.83 -5.28
C GLU A 88 9.42 -5.60 -6.50
N ARG A 89 8.10 -5.79 -6.36
CA ARG A 89 7.10 -5.63 -7.44
C ARG A 89 7.46 -6.43 -8.70
N ALA A 90 7.92 -7.66 -8.49
CA ALA A 90 8.46 -8.56 -9.50
C ALA A 90 7.42 -9.59 -10.01
N TRP A 91 6.23 -9.70 -9.40
CA TRP A 91 5.22 -10.68 -9.84
C TRP A 91 4.78 -10.48 -11.29
N LEU A 92 4.59 -9.24 -11.74
CA LEU A 92 4.23 -8.97 -13.14
C LEU A 92 5.31 -9.48 -14.10
N GLN A 93 6.58 -9.20 -13.81
CA GLN A 93 7.69 -9.70 -14.61
C GLN A 93 7.72 -11.23 -14.62
N THR A 94 7.49 -11.85 -13.46
CA THR A 94 7.47 -13.32 -13.33
C THR A 94 6.35 -13.94 -14.16
N ALA A 95 5.14 -13.35 -14.11
CA ALA A 95 3.99 -13.80 -14.88
C ALA A 95 4.19 -13.61 -16.39
N ASP A 96 4.81 -12.50 -16.80
CA ASP A 96 5.15 -12.24 -18.21
C ASP A 96 6.18 -13.26 -18.73
N ILE A 97 7.26 -13.51 -17.99
CA ILE A 97 8.25 -14.53 -18.33
C ILE A 97 7.59 -15.91 -18.44
N ALA A 98 6.74 -16.28 -17.47
CA ALA A 98 6.01 -17.55 -17.51
C ALA A 98 5.11 -17.67 -18.74
N GLN A 99 4.39 -16.59 -19.10
CA GLN A 99 3.54 -16.56 -20.30
C GLN A 99 4.36 -16.70 -21.58
N ARG A 100 5.49 -16.02 -21.68
CA ARG A 100 6.40 -16.09 -22.83
C ARG A 100 6.96 -17.50 -23.01
N LEU A 101 7.46 -18.10 -21.93
CA LEU A 101 7.94 -19.49 -21.94
C LEU A 101 6.85 -20.48 -22.34
N ALA A 102 5.61 -20.29 -21.86
CA ALA A 102 4.48 -21.13 -22.24
C ALA A 102 4.12 -21.04 -23.75
N ARG A 103 4.52 -19.96 -24.44
CA ARG A 103 4.37 -19.79 -25.89
C ARG A 103 5.60 -20.27 -26.70
N GLY A 104 6.64 -20.77 -26.03
CA GLY A 104 7.85 -21.29 -26.67
C GLY A 104 8.97 -20.26 -26.86
N ASP A 105 8.89 -19.07 -26.24
CA ASP A 105 10.01 -18.12 -26.23
C ASP A 105 11.24 -18.74 -25.56
N GLN A 106 12.42 -18.47 -26.12
CA GLN A 106 13.71 -18.83 -25.52
C GLN A 106 14.10 -17.82 -24.43
N LEU A 107 14.70 -18.29 -23.33
CA LEU A 107 15.24 -17.42 -22.28
C LEU A 107 16.53 -16.71 -22.69
N HIS A 108 17.22 -17.22 -23.71
CA HIS A 108 18.49 -16.69 -24.22
C HIS A 108 18.57 -16.86 -25.74
N GLU A 109 19.02 -15.82 -26.45
CA GLU A 109 19.73 -15.99 -27.71
C GLU A 109 21.22 -16.14 -27.37
N SER A 110 21.89 -17.14 -27.94
CA SER A 110 23.35 -17.29 -27.80
C SER A 110 24.03 -16.07 -28.43
N ALA A 111 24.78 -15.33 -27.63
CA ALA A 111 25.64 -14.24 -28.08
C ALA A 111 26.69 -14.71 -29.10
#